data_AF-A0A0C9UD66-F1
#
_entry.id   AF-A0A0C9UD66-F1
#
_cell.length_a   1.000
_cell.length_b   1.000
_cell.length_c   1.000
_cell.angle_alpha   90.00
_cell.angle_beta   90.00
_cell.angle_gamma   90.00
#
_symmetry.space_group_name_H-M   'P 1'
#
loop_
_entity.id
_entity.type
_entity.pdbx_description
1 polymer ?
#
loop_
_entity_poly.entity_id
_entity_poly.type
_entity_poly.pdbx_seq_one_letter_code
_entity_poly.pdbx_strand_id
1 'polypeptide(L)'
;FLQHKLNANALKSRIRAKLISQKFERGRLERAYQHQVMHESGFIYHQQTKNLLKRSRQSITTLISRYNALINEMKTLKHRRRAPAGAIVPDRLEATDLFRLDVDDDIWMDLAGDGDENTIPPAWMADIAVRASIPALLECGRVEEERERL
;
A
#
# COMPACT_ATOMS: atom_id res chain seq x y z
N PHE A 1 -8.90 -1.00 -24.53
CA PHE A 1 -9.33 -1.48 -23.20
C PHE A 1 -8.21 -2.20 -22.46
N LEU A 2 -7.63 -3.27 -23.03
CA LEU A 2 -6.55 -4.06 -22.39
C LEU A 2 -5.33 -3.22 -22.01
N GLN A 3 -4.85 -2.35 -22.90
CA GLN A 3 -3.74 -1.44 -22.59
C GLN A 3 -4.04 -0.51 -21.40
N HIS A 4 -5.26 0.04 -21.31
CA HIS A 4 -5.65 0.86 -20.16
C HIS A 4 -5.71 0.04 -18.87
N LYS A 5 -6.14 -1.24 -18.93
CA LYS A 5 -6.12 -2.15 -17.79
C LYS A 5 -4.69 -2.42 -17.31
N LEU A 6 -3.76 -2.74 -18.22
CA LEU A 6 -2.35 -2.94 -17.89
C LEU A 6 -1.72 -1.68 -17.27
N ASN A 7 -1.99 -0.51 -17.86
CA ASN A 7 -1.51 0.77 -17.32
C ASN A 7 -2.11 1.07 -15.93
N ALA A 8 -3.39 0.78 -15.73
CA ALA A 8 -4.06 0.95 -14.44
C ALA A 8 -3.44 0.05 -13.37
N ASN A 9 -3.17 -1.22 -13.67
CA ASN A 9 -2.48 -2.14 -12.75
C ASN A 9 -1.07 -1.65 -12.41
N ALA A 10 -0.29 -1.20 -13.40
CA ALA A 10 1.04 -0.65 -13.17
C ALA A 10 1.01 0.60 -12.26
N LEU A 11 0.03 1.49 -12.46
CA LEU A 11 -0.18 2.65 -11.58
C LEU A 11 -0.59 2.21 -10.18
N LYS A 12 -1.50 1.23 -10.05
CA LYS A 12 -1.95 0.70 -8.76
C LYS A 12 -0.77 0.14 -7.96
N SER A 13 0.09 -0.67 -8.58
CA SER A 13 1.33 -1.17 -7.96
C SER A 13 2.30 -0.07 -7.56
N ARG A 14 2.44 0.99 -8.36
CA ARG A 14 3.28 2.14 -8.01
C ARG A 14 2.70 2.95 -6.83
N ILE A 15 1.38 3.09 -6.76
CA ILE A 15 0.69 3.76 -5.65
C ILE A 15 0.93 2.97 -4.36
N ARG A 16 0.75 1.64 -4.38
CA ARG A 16 1.03 0.74 -3.24
C ARG A 16 2.47 0.89 -2.73
N ALA A 17 3.46 0.80 -3.62
CA ALA A 17 4.86 0.93 -3.25
C ALA A 17 5.17 2.27 -2.56
N LYS A 18 4.57 3.36 -3.04
CA LYS A 18 4.73 4.69 -2.44
C LYS A 18 4.02 4.83 -1.09
N LEU A 19 2.83 4.24 -0.96
CA LEU A 19 2.08 4.19 0.31
C LEU A 19 2.87 3.45 1.38
N ILE A 20 3.44 2.29 1.03
CA ILE A 20 4.31 1.50 1.92
C ILE A 20 5.55 2.31 2.32
N SER A 21 6.25 2.89 1.34
CA SER A 21 7.41 3.75 1.61
C SER A 21 7.06 4.91 2.54
N GLN A 22 5.92 5.59 2.32
CA GLN A 22 5.47 6.68 3.18
C GLN A 22 5.18 6.22 4.62
N LYS A 23 4.64 5.01 4.82
CA LYS A 23 4.43 4.42 6.16
C LYS A 23 5.75 4.24 6.89
N PHE A 24 6.75 3.65 6.23
CA PHE A 24 8.08 3.44 6.81
C PHE A 24 8.78 4.75 7.14
N GLU A 25 8.72 5.74 6.24
CA GLU A 25 9.28 7.07 6.49
C GLU A 25 8.61 7.77 7.68
N ARG A 26 7.28 7.63 7.84
CA ARG A 26 6.58 8.15 9.03
C ARG A 26 7.04 7.46 10.32
N GLY A 27 7.17 6.13 10.31
CA GLY A 27 7.65 5.38 11.46
C GLY A 27 9.12 5.66 11.81
N ARG A 28 9.96 6.04 10.83
CA ARG A 28 11.32 6.54 11.09
C ARG A 28 11.29 7.90 11.77
N LEU A 29 10.40 8.80 11.34
CA LEU A 29 10.22 10.11 11.96
C LEU A 29 9.76 10.01 13.41
N GLU A 30 8.78 9.14 13.69
CA GLU A 30 8.24 8.93 15.04
C GLU A 30 9.32 8.41 15.99
N ARG A 31 10.11 7.41 15.56
CA ARG A 31 11.24 6.88 16.35
C ARG A 31 12.35 7.91 16.54
N ALA A 32 12.73 8.64 15.49
CA ALA A 32 13.73 9.70 15.60
C ALA A 32 13.27 10.80 16.57
N TYR A 33 11.99 11.16 16.56
CA TYR A 33 11.40 12.11 17.51
C TYR A 33 11.45 11.60 18.96
N GLN A 34 11.10 10.33 19.19
CA GLN A 34 11.20 9.70 20.51
C GLN A 34 12.66 9.65 21.02
N HIS A 35 13.63 9.44 20.14
CA HIS A 35 15.05 9.37 20.49
C HIS A 35 15.77 10.74 20.55
N GLN A 36 15.25 11.79 19.90
CA GLN A 36 15.89 13.12 19.83
C GLN A 36 14.99 14.22 20.39
N VAL A 37 14.93 14.31 21.72
CA VAL A 37 14.39 15.48 22.43
C VAL A 37 15.49 16.55 22.70
N MET A 38 16.76 16.32 22.31
CA MET A 38 17.89 17.07 22.90
C MET A 38 18.91 17.75 21.94
N HIS A 39 18.70 17.86 20.62
CA HIS A 39 19.68 18.59 19.77
C HIS A 39 19.09 19.27 18.52
N GLU A 40 19.68 20.40 18.12
CA GLU A 40 19.35 21.21 16.92
C GLU A 40 19.37 20.39 15.61
N SER A 41 20.21 19.36 15.55
CA SER A 41 20.27 18.39 14.44
C SER A 41 18.96 17.61 14.24
N GLY A 42 18.20 17.37 15.31
CA GLY A 42 16.89 16.72 15.26
C GLY A 42 15.81 17.62 14.64
N PHE A 43 15.90 18.93 14.83
CA PHE A 43 14.97 19.90 14.23
C PHE A 43 15.12 19.96 12.71
N ILE A 44 16.35 20.02 12.21
CA ILE A 44 16.64 20.03 10.76
C ILE A 44 16.19 18.71 10.13
N TYR A 45 16.50 17.57 10.75
CA TYR A 45 16.08 16.25 10.28
C TYR A 45 14.55 16.11 10.23
N HIS A 46 13.85 16.61 11.25
CA HIS A 46 12.39 16.66 11.31
C HIS A 46 11.79 17.51 10.18
N GLN A 47 12.37 18.68 9.91
CA GLN A 47 11.89 19.57 8.86
C GLN A 47 12.08 18.97 7.46
N GLN A 48 13.25 18.36 7.19
CA GLN A 48 13.54 17.67 5.93
C GLN A 48 12.57 16.50 5.72
N THR A 49 12.39 15.65 6.73
CA THR A 49 11.52 14.47 6.65
C THR A 49 10.04 14.85 6.50
N LYS A 50 9.56 15.90 7.20
CA LYS A 50 8.21 16.45 6.99
C LYS A 50 7.98 16.95 5.56
N ASN A 51 8.97 17.61 4.97
CA ASN A 51 8.88 18.07 3.58
C ASN A 51 8.85 16.88 2.60
N LEU A 52 9.61 15.82 2.86
CA LEU A 52 9.55 14.58 2.09
C LEU A 52 8.17 13.91 2.17
N LEU A 53 7.56 13.86 3.36
CA LEU A 53 6.20 13.34 3.55
C LEU A 53 5.16 14.14 2.77
N LYS A 54 5.23 15.48 2.80
CA LYS A 54 4.35 16.35 2.00
C LYS A 54 4.49 16.11 0.50
N ARG A 55 5.73 16.06 0.00
CA ARG A 55 6.03 15.77 -1.41
C ARG A 55 5.55 14.38 -1.82
N SER A 56 5.75 13.38 -0.97
CA SER A 56 5.28 12.02 -1.19
C SER A 56 3.76 11.95 -1.27
N ARG A 57 3.05 12.61 -0.33
CA ARG A 57 1.58 12.73 -0.34
C ARG A 57 1.08 13.33 -1.64
N GLN A 58 1.69 14.42 -2.10
CA GLN A 58 1.31 15.06 -3.37
C GLN A 58 1.62 14.17 -4.58
N SER A 59 2.74 13.43 -4.56
CA SER A 59 3.06 12.44 -5.59
C SER A 59 2.08 11.27 -5.62
N ILE A 60 1.55 10.84 -4.48
CA ILE A 60 0.55 9.76 -4.40
C ILE A 60 -0.80 10.26 -4.93
N THR A 61 -1.23 11.45 -4.51
CA THR A 61 -2.47 12.06 -5.00
C THR A 61 -2.44 12.25 -6.52
N THR A 62 -1.32 12.69 -7.10
CA THR A 62 -1.20 12.83 -8.57
C THR A 62 -1.26 11.49 -9.29
N LEU A 63 -0.70 10.41 -8.72
CA LEU A 63 -0.82 9.06 -9.28
C LEU A 63 -2.25 8.53 -9.21
N ILE A 64 -2.94 8.77 -8.09
CA ILE A 64 -4.36 8.39 -7.92
C ILE A 64 -5.24 9.11 -8.95
N SER A 65 -5.01 10.42 -9.17
CA SER A 65 -5.75 11.17 -10.19
C SER A 65 -5.53 10.59 -11.60
N ARG A 66 -4.30 10.20 -11.95
CA ARG A 66 -3.99 9.54 -13.23
C ARG A 66 -4.66 8.18 -13.35
N TYR A 67 -4.63 7.38 -12.28
CA TYR A 67 -5.32 6.10 -12.23
C TYR A 67 -6.84 6.29 -12.44
N ASN A 68 -7.46 7.22 -11.72
CA ASN A 68 -8.89 7.50 -11.84
C ASN A 68 -9.27 8.02 -13.24
N ALA A 69 -8.40 8.77 -13.91
CA ALA A 69 -8.60 9.17 -15.30
C ALA A 69 -8.64 7.96 -16.25
N LEU A 70 -7.71 7.00 -16.10
CA LEU A 70 -7.72 5.76 -16.87
C LEU A 70 -8.96 4.91 -16.60
N ILE A 71 -9.41 4.82 -15.34
CA ILE A 71 -10.65 4.12 -15.00
C ILE A 71 -11.85 4.75 -15.69
N ASN A 72 -11.93 6.10 -15.73
CA ASN A 72 -12.99 6.79 -16.46
C ASN A 72 -12.92 6.48 -17.96
N GLU A 73 -11.74 6.52 -18.58
CA GLU A 73 -11.56 6.11 -19.99
C GLU A 73 -12.02 4.67 -20.23
N MET A 74 -11.69 3.74 -19.33
CA MET A 74 -12.15 2.34 -19.41
C MET A 74 -13.67 2.23 -19.30
N LYS A 75 -14.32 3.01 -18.43
CA LYS A 75 -15.79 3.10 -18.35
C LYS A 75 -16.38 3.60 -19.66
N THR A 76 -15.80 4.64 -20.27
CA THR A 76 -16.26 5.12 -21.59
C THR A 76 -16.10 4.07 -22.70
N LEU A 77 -14.99 3.32 -22.72
CA LEU A 77 -14.76 2.24 -23.68
C LEU A 77 -15.74 1.09 -23.51
N LYS A 78 -16.11 0.77 -22.26
CA LYS A 78 -17.15 -0.22 -21.95
C LYS A 78 -18.52 0.24 -22.44
N HIS A 79 -18.90 1.49 -22.19
CA HIS A 79 -20.17 2.06 -22.71
C HIS A 79 -20.22 2.07 -24.24
N ARG A 80 -19.10 2.35 -24.91
CA ARG A 80 -18.97 2.31 -26.38
C ARG A 80 -18.89 0.90 -26.97
N ARG A 81 -19.05 -0.16 -26.16
CA ARG A 81 -18.91 -1.58 -26.57
C ARG A 81 -17.58 -1.91 -27.26
N ARG A 82 -16.51 -1.15 -26.94
CA ARG A 82 -15.13 -1.42 -27.39
C ARG A 82 -14.30 -2.18 -26.34
N ALA A 83 -14.97 -2.69 -25.30
CA ALA A 83 -14.39 -3.56 -24.31
C ALA A 83 -14.72 -5.03 -24.65
N PRO A 84 -13.83 -5.99 -24.33
CA PRO A 84 -14.14 -7.41 -24.44
C PRO A 84 -15.43 -7.78 -23.70
N ALA A 85 -16.13 -8.81 -24.17
CA ALA A 85 -17.30 -9.34 -23.47
C ALA A 85 -16.90 -9.80 -22.06
N GLY A 86 -17.71 -9.44 -21.05
CA GLY A 86 -17.41 -9.75 -19.65
C GLY A 86 -16.32 -8.90 -18.99
N ALA A 87 -15.79 -7.87 -19.67
CA ALA A 87 -14.74 -7.03 -19.09
C ALA A 87 -15.22 -6.28 -17.83
N ILE A 88 -14.54 -6.56 -16.71
CA ILE A 88 -14.71 -5.86 -15.43
C ILE A 88 -13.79 -4.63 -15.43
N VAL A 89 -14.36 -3.48 -15.08
CA VAL A 89 -13.61 -2.23 -14.92
C VAL A 89 -13.33 -2.07 -13.43
N PRO A 90 -12.07 -1.85 -13.00
CA PRO A 90 -11.75 -1.63 -11.60
C PRO A 90 -12.42 -0.38 -11.04
N ASP A 91 -12.59 -0.35 -9.73
CA ASP A 91 -13.16 0.81 -9.04
C ASP A 91 -12.15 1.96 -8.89
N ARG A 92 -12.72 3.14 -8.63
CA ARG A 92 -11.95 4.37 -8.44
C ARG A 92 -11.38 4.37 -7.03
N LEU A 93 -10.20 4.95 -6.91
CA LEU A 93 -9.51 5.09 -5.63
C LEU A 93 -9.78 6.46 -5.03
N GLU A 94 -10.20 6.49 -3.77
CA GLU A 94 -10.38 7.74 -3.00
C GLU A 94 -9.10 8.07 -2.23
N ALA A 95 -8.51 9.23 -2.54
CA ALA A 95 -7.20 9.60 -2.00
C ALA A 95 -7.20 9.89 -0.50
N THR A 96 -8.36 10.21 0.09
CA THR A 96 -8.46 10.59 1.51
C THR A 96 -8.29 9.40 2.45
N ASP A 97 -8.85 8.25 2.09
CA ASP A 97 -8.87 7.06 2.96
C ASP A 97 -7.59 6.24 2.85
N LEU A 98 -6.96 6.23 1.67
CA LEU A 98 -5.74 5.46 1.38
C LEU A 98 -4.53 5.77 2.28
N PHE A 99 -4.48 6.94 2.92
CA PHE A 99 -3.39 7.29 3.84
C PHE A 99 -3.54 6.65 5.23
N ARG A 100 -4.72 6.09 5.53
CA ARG A 100 -4.94 5.30 6.75
C ARG A 100 -4.31 3.92 6.63
N LEU A 101 -4.08 3.45 5.39
CA LEU A 101 -3.52 2.14 5.08
C LEU A 101 -4.34 1.05 5.74
N ASP A 102 -5.65 1.12 5.55
CA ASP A 102 -6.54 0.09 6.07
C ASP A 102 -6.30 -1.20 5.29
N VAL A 103 -6.41 -2.33 5.97
CA VAL A 103 -6.20 -3.65 5.37
C VAL A 103 -7.32 -3.97 4.39
N ASP A 104 -8.51 -3.39 4.62
CA ASP A 104 -9.72 -3.57 3.81
C ASP A 104 -9.78 -2.61 2.60
N ASP A 105 -8.79 -1.74 2.39
CA ASP A 105 -8.78 -0.83 1.24
C ASP A 105 -8.73 -1.65 -0.08
N ASP A 106 -9.62 -1.32 -1.03
CA ASP A 106 -9.70 -1.91 -2.39
C ASP A 106 -8.38 -1.89 -3.16
N ILE A 107 -7.42 -1.08 -2.71
CA ILE A 107 -6.08 -1.07 -3.26
C ILE A 107 -5.35 -2.40 -3.04
N TRP A 108 -5.64 -3.17 -1.99
CA TRP A 108 -4.92 -4.40 -1.64
C TRP A 108 -5.52 -5.68 -2.24
N MET A 109 -6.80 -5.65 -2.65
CA MET A 109 -7.56 -6.83 -3.08
C MET A 109 -7.02 -7.53 -4.35
N ASP A 110 -6.44 -6.78 -5.29
CA ASP A 110 -5.98 -7.36 -6.58
C ASP A 110 -4.58 -8.01 -6.52
N LEU A 111 -3.96 -8.15 -5.34
CA LEU A 111 -2.58 -8.65 -5.23
C LEU A 111 -2.41 -10.08 -5.76
N ALA A 112 -3.46 -10.89 -5.72
CA ALA A 112 -3.47 -12.26 -6.23
C ALA A 112 -3.50 -12.35 -7.76
N GLY A 113 -3.92 -11.28 -8.46
CA GLY A 113 -4.03 -11.26 -9.92
C GLY A 113 -2.83 -10.63 -10.65
N ASP A 114 -1.86 -10.10 -9.91
CA ASP A 114 -0.62 -9.50 -10.44
C ASP A 114 0.56 -10.51 -10.46
N GLY A 115 0.37 -11.72 -9.93
CA GLY A 115 1.28 -12.85 -10.10
C GLY A 115 0.97 -13.62 -11.38
N ASP A 116 1.97 -14.31 -11.95
CA ASP A 116 1.70 -15.36 -12.94
C ASP A 116 0.64 -16.31 -12.36
N GLU A 117 -0.27 -16.83 -13.18
CA GLU A 117 -1.31 -17.78 -12.74
C GLU A 117 -0.68 -19.06 -12.11
N ASN A 118 0.62 -19.27 -12.35
CA ASN A 118 1.47 -20.31 -11.76
C ASN A 118 2.20 -19.90 -10.46
N THR A 119 2.07 -18.66 -9.98
CA THR A 119 2.72 -18.23 -8.74
C THR A 119 2.00 -18.87 -7.56
N ILE A 120 2.58 -19.95 -7.05
CA ILE A 120 2.13 -20.62 -5.83
C ILE A 120 2.06 -19.56 -4.72
N PRO A 121 0.88 -19.29 -4.14
CA PRO A 121 0.77 -18.31 -3.08
C PRO A 121 1.64 -18.73 -1.90
N PRO A 122 2.34 -17.78 -1.25
CA PRO A 122 3.24 -18.10 -0.16
C PRO A 122 2.48 -18.79 0.99
N ALA A 123 3.15 -19.70 1.70
CA ALA A 123 2.50 -20.60 2.65
C ALA A 123 1.73 -19.87 3.76
N TRP A 124 2.17 -18.68 4.20
CA TRP A 124 1.44 -17.87 5.18
C TRP A 124 0.05 -17.40 4.70
N MET A 125 -0.20 -17.44 3.40
CA MET A 125 -1.47 -17.06 2.76
C MET A 125 -2.29 -18.28 2.35
N ALA A 126 -1.64 -19.34 1.86
CA ALA A 126 -2.28 -20.53 1.30
C ALA A 126 -2.54 -21.64 2.35
N ASP A 127 -1.65 -21.78 3.33
CA ASP A 127 -1.71 -22.83 4.34
C ASP A 127 -2.30 -22.29 5.65
N ILE A 128 -3.42 -22.88 6.05
CA ILE A 128 -4.15 -22.53 7.26
C ILE A 128 -3.30 -22.81 8.51
N ALA A 129 -2.49 -23.88 8.50
CA ALA A 129 -1.62 -24.23 9.63
C ALA A 129 -0.49 -23.21 9.80
N VAL A 130 0.13 -22.78 8.69
CA VAL A 130 1.17 -21.73 8.73
C VAL A 130 0.57 -20.38 9.15
N ARG A 131 -0.64 -20.05 8.69
CA ARG A 131 -1.31 -18.81 9.11
C ARG A 131 -1.68 -18.81 10.59
N ALA A 132 -2.13 -19.95 11.13
CA ALA A 132 -2.48 -20.09 12.53
C ALA A 132 -1.24 -20.08 13.45
N SER A 133 -0.09 -20.55 12.98
CA SER A 133 1.14 -20.58 13.77
C SER A 133 1.81 -19.22 13.91
N ILE A 134 1.65 -18.30 12.94
CA ILE A 134 2.27 -16.97 12.99
C ILE A 134 1.85 -16.15 14.23
N PRO A 135 0.54 -15.96 14.54
CA PRO A 135 0.11 -15.28 15.76
C PRO A 135 0.58 -15.99 17.03
N ALA A 136 0.55 -17.32 17.04
CA ALA A 136 1.00 -18.11 18.19
C ALA A 136 2.50 -17.92 18.47
N LEU A 137 3.33 -17.88 17.41
CA LEU A 137 4.76 -17.61 17.53
C LEU A 137 5.04 -16.20 18.03
N LEU A 138 4.31 -15.20 17.53
CA LEU A 138 4.44 -13.81 17.97
C LEU A 138 4.05 -13.64 19.44
N GLU A 139 3.01 -14.35 19.90
CA GLU A 139 2.61 -14.33 21.30
C GLU A 139 3.66 -14.98 22.20
N CYS A 140 4.25 -16.11 21.79
CA CYS A 140 5.38 -16.70 22.51
C CYS A 140 6.56 -15.73 22.63
N GLY A 141 6.94 -15.06 21.52
CA GLY A 141 8.00 -14.05 21.53
C GLY A 141 7.68 -12.87 22.45
N ARG A 142 6.42 -12.41 22.45
CA ARG A 142 5.95 -11.35 23.35
C ARG A 142 6.08 -11.74 24.82
N VAL A 143 5.76 -12.98 25.17
CA VAL A 143 5.89 -13.49 26.54
C VAL A 143 7.35 -13.60 26.97
N GLU A 144 8.24 -13.96 26.06
CA GLU A 144 9.68 -14.05 26.32
C GLU A 144 10.31 -12.67 26.51
N GLU A 145 9.99 -11.70 25.64
CA GLU A 145 10.40 -10.30 25.80
C GLU A 145 9.90 -9.69 27.12
N GLU A 146 8.66 -9.99 27.53
CA GLU A 146 8.10 -9.49 28.79
C GLU A 146 8.79 -10.15 30.01
N ARG A 147 9.19 -11.42 29.88
CA ARG A 147 9.99 -12.10 30.92
C ARG A 147 11.40 -11.53 31.07
N GLU A 148 12.03 -11.06 30.00
CA GLU A 148 13.34 -10.41 30.07
C GLU A 148 13.27 -8.98 30.64
N ARG A 149 12.10 -8.34 30.58
CA ARG A 149 11.87 -7.00 31.15
C ARG A 149 11.60 -6.98 32.65
N LEU A 150 11.13 -8.10 33.22
CA LEU A 150 10.82 -8.28 34.64
C LEU A 150 12.03 -8.78 35.43
#